data_AF-A0A3N5AMH3-F1
#
_entry.id   AF-A0A3N5AMH3-F1
#
_cell.length_a   1.000
_cell.length_b   1.000
_cell.length_c   1.000
_cell.angle_alpha   90.00
_cell.angle_beta   90.00
_cell.angle_gamma   90.00
#
_symmetry.space_group_name_H-M   'P 1'
#
loop_
_entity.id
_entity.type
_entity.pdbx_description
1 polymer ?
#
loop_
_entity_poly.entity_id
_entity_poly.type
_entity_poly.pdbx_seq_one_letter_code
_entity_poly.pdbx_strand_id
1 'polypeptide(L)'
;MVTVDDVRRLALALPRTEEHLVRDRVKFRIGRIVYLALSRDETELGFAFPKEERAALVAAEPEKFFLPGAGDMRYHWVEARMAALGVAELEELVTDAWRMCVPAKVARAHLEGGAEGGLPPAPGLARLRAAAEVFGAFPGVDRSWLALCADTAPGLDLSGAAHRAALHRWLNTWGCRIRYPREGEPDLLGKGLERWWSRHGGLPGARLAALSDREIGLLAAAFGELAALPVGRRTLGPTAAAKALFALRPETVMPWDAAIAQRLWGARDEAAFARHLTAGRAWARAALAESGGLDEAALAAELGRPGLPLAKLLDEYLYVTITHQGA
;
A
#
# COMPACT_ATOMS: atom_id res chain seq x y z
N MET A 1 -16.01 -3.57 -22.84
CA MET A 1 -16.45 -4.92 -23.25
C MET A 1 -15.32 -5.88 -22.95
N VAL A 2 -15.62 -6.85 -22.10
CA VAL A 2 -14.69 -7.93 -21.75
C VAL A 2 -14.87 -9.11 -22.69
N THR A 3 -13.82 -9.91 -22.84
CA THR A 3 -13.78 -11.10 -23.71
C THR A 3 -13.68 -12.38 -22.90
N VAL A 4 -13.90 -13.53 -23.54
CA VAL A 4 -13.68 -14.85 -22.94
C VAL A 4 -12.25 -15.02 -22.45
N ASP A 5 -11.27 -14.47 -23.17
CA ASP A 5 -9.86 -14.55 -22.78
C ASP A 5 -9.57 -13.71 -21.54
N ASP A 6 -10.28 -12.60 -21.31
CA ASP A 6 -10.21 -11.86 -20.05
C ASP A 6 -10.75 -12.71 -18.88
N VAL A 7 -11.88 -13.40 -19.08
CA VAL A 7 -12.46 -14.31 -18.08
C VAL A 7 -11.51 -15.46 -17.78
N ARG A 8 -10.95 -16.13 -18.81
CA ARG A 8 -9.97 -17.21 -18.64
C ARG A 8 -8.74 -16.74 -17.89
N ARG A 9 -8.17 -15.60 -18.30
CA ARG A 9 -6.97 -15.03 -17.68
C ARG A 9 -7.17 -14.80 -16.19
N LEU A 10 -8.31 -14.23 -15.80
CA LEU A 10 -8.64 -13.97 -14.41
C LEU A 10 -8.94 -15.27 -13.65
N ALA A 11 -9.83 -16.11 -14.17
CA ALA A 11 -10.27 -17.32 -13.49
C ALA A 11 -9.14 -18.34 -13.28
N LEU A 12 -8.29 -18.56 -14.29
CA LEU A 12 -7.20 -19.52 -14.23
C LEU A 12 -6.01 -19.05 -13.37
N ALA A 13 -5.92 -17.76 -13.06
CA ALA A 13 -4.98 -17.25 -12.07
C ALA A 13 -5.39 -17.59 -10.63
N LEU A 14 -6.68 -17.88 -10.40
CA LEU A 14 -7.22 -18.18 -9.08
C LEU A 14 -6.95 -19.65 -8.69
N PRO A 15 -6.42 -19.92 -7.48
CA PRO A 15 -6.09 -21.27 -7.04
C PRO A 15 -7.28 -22.21 -7.11
N ARG A 16 -7.01 -23.45 -7.56
CA ARG A 16 -7.98 -24.56 -7.65
C ARG A 16 -9.08 -24.36 -8.69
N THR A 17 -8.97 -23.34 -9.55
CA THR A 17 -9.83 -23.22 -10.72
C THR A 17 -9.43 -24.22 -11.78
N GLU A 18 -10.42 -24.92 -12.34
CA GLU A 18 -10.29 -25.71 -13.56
C GLU A 18 -11.30 -25.24 -14.61
N GLU A 19 -10.87 -25.15 -15.87
CA GLU A 19 -11.75 -24.92 -17.02
C GLU A 19 -12.29 -26.24 -17.56
N HIS A 20 -13.60 -26.27 -17.85
CA HIS A 20 -14.30 -27.42 -18.40
C HIS A 20 -15.26 -26.98 -19.49
N LEU A 21 -15.27 -27.71 -20.61
CA LEU A 21 -16.24 -27.52 -21.68
C LEU A 21 -17.38 -28.54 -21.51
N VAL A 22 -18.59 -28.07 -21.22
CA VAL A 22 -19.77 -28.93 -21.01
C VAL A 22 -20.93 -28.43 -21.85
N ARG A 23 -21.36 -29.25 -22.83
CA ARG A 23 -22.47 -28.92 -23.76
C ARG A 23 -22.26 -27.56 -24.46
N ASP A 24 -21.04 -27.35 -24.94
CA ASP A 24 -20.56 -26.14 -25.62
C ASP A 24 -20.62 -24.88 -24.76
N ARG A 25 -20.46 -25.04 -23.44
CA ARG A 25 -20.32 -23.92 -22.50
C ARG A 25 -19.01 -24.05 -21.74
N VAL A 26 -18.22 -22.99 -21.73
CA VAL A 26 -17.02 -22.87 -20.91
C VAL A 26 -17.44 -22.63 -19.47
N LYS A 27 -16.96 -23.48 -18.56
CA LYS A 27 -17.25 -23.41 -17.13
C LYS A 27 -15.98 -23.44 -16.32
N PHE A 28 -15.95 -22.66 -15.25
CA PHE A 28 -14.85 -22.64 -14.29
C PHE A 28 -15.33 -23.19 -12.95
N ARG A 29 -14.58 -24.14 -12.39
CA ARG A 29 -14.98 -24.87 -11.19
C ARG A 29 -13.85 -25.02 -10.19
N ILE A 30 -14.24 -25.20 -8.92
CA ILE A 30 -13.39 -25.63 -7.81
C ILE A 30 -13.88 -27.01 -7.39
N GLY A 31 -13.14 -28.06 -7.74
CA GLY A 31 -13.57 -29.43 -7.55
C GLY A 31 -14.90 -29.73 -8.27
N ARG A 32 -16.01 -29.78 -7.53
CA ARG A 32 -17.35 -30.02 -8.08
C ARG A 32 -18.22 -28.76 -8.17
N ILE A 33 -17.76 -27.63 -7.63
CA ILE A 33 -18.54 -26.39 -7.56
C ILE A 33 -18.22 -25.55 -8.78
N VAL A 34 -19.21 -25.31 -9.65
CA VAL A 34 -19.09 -24.33 -10.73
C VAL A 34 -19.32 -22.95 -10.14
N TYR A 35 -18.40 -22.02 -10.36
CA TYR A 35 -18.50 -20.64 -9.86
C TYR A 35 -18.55 -19.59 -10.98
N LEU A 36 -18.17 -19.95 -12.22
CA LEU A 36 -18.40 -19.16 -13.43
C LEU A 36 -18.86 -20.04 -14.58
N ALA A 37 -19.72 -19.51 -15.45
CA ALA A 37 -20.08 -20.16 -16.70
C ALA A 37 -20.38 -19.11 -17.79
N LEU A 38 -19.83 -19.32 -18.98
CA LEU A 38 -20.15 -18.52 -20.16
C LEU A 38 -21.36 -19.10 -20.89
N SER A 39 -22.19 -18.22 -21.47
CA SER A 39 -23.22 -18.62 -22.43
C SER A 39 -22.59 -19.25 -23.69
N ARG A 40 -23.40 -19.93 -24.49
CA ARG A 40 -22.90 -20.64 -25.70
C ARG A 40 -22.38 -19.69 -26.77
N ASP A 41 -22.98 -18.52 -26.86
CA ASP A 41 -22.59 -17.42 -27.73
C ASP A 41 -21.55 -16.49 -27.06
N GLU A 42 -21.08 -16.82 -25.86
CA GLU A 42 -20.01 -16.13 -25.14
C GLU A 42 -20.30 -14.65 -24.86
N THR A 43 -21.58 -14.24 -24.86
CA THR A 43 -22.00 -12.86 -24.58
C THR A 43 -22.39 -12.62 -23.13
N GLU A 44 -22.64 -13.69 -22.37
CA GLU A 44 -23.12 -13.64 -20.99
C GLU A 44 -22.20 -14.43 -20.06
N LEU A 45 -21.98 -13.89 -18.86
CA LEU A 45 -21.23 -14.53 -17.79
C LEU A 45 -22.14 -14.76 -16.59
N GLY A 46 -22.41 -16.03 -16.30
CA GLY A 46 -22.98 -16.44 -15.03
C GLY A 46 -21.89 -16.59 -13.97
N PHE A 47 -22.17 -16.14 -12.76
CA PHE A 47 -21.23 -16.22 -11.64
C PHE A 47 -21.91 -16.48 -10.29
N ALA A 48 -21.16 -17.07 -9.37
CA ALA A 48 -21.63 -17.33 -8.01
C ALA A 48 -21.91 -16.01 -7.27
N PHE A 49 -23.11 -15.90 -6.68
CA PHE A 49 -23.56 -14.68 -6.00
C PHE A 49 -24.63 -14.98 -4.93
N PRO A 50 -24.71 -14.26 -3.80
CA PRO A 50 -25.72 -14.53 -2.77
C PRO A 50 -27.14 -14.43 -3.32
N LYS A 51 -27.98 -15.43 -2.99
CA LYS A 51 -29.30 -15.58 -3.59
C LYS A 51 -30.25 -14.47 -3.10
N GLU A 52 -30.02 -14.03 -1.88
CA GLU A 52 -30.75 -13.01 -1.15
C GLU A 52 -30.49 -11.62 -1.73
N GLU A 53 -29.32 -11.42 -2.35
CA GLU A 53 -28.85 -10.10 -2.82
C GLU A 53 -29.08 -9.89 -4.32
N ARG A 54 -29.19 -10.96 -5.13
CA ARG A 54 -29.24 -10.83 -6.60
C ARG A 54 -30.37 -9.95 -7.12
N ALA A 55 -31.52 -9.93 -6.44
CA ALA A 55 -32.64 -9.07 -6.84
C ALA A 55 -32.29 -7.59 -6.71
N ALA A 56 -31.51 -7.22 -5.67
CA ALA A 56 -31.04 -5.86 -5.48
C ALA A 56 -29.97 -5.48 -6.51
N LEU A 57 -29.02 -6.40 -6.81
CA LEU A 57 -28.01 -6.18 -7.85
C LEU A 57 -28.65 -5.91 -9.23
N VAL A 58 -29.61 -6.76 -9.61
CA VAL A 58 -30.33 -6.62 -10.88
C VAL A 58 -31.18 -5.34 -10.92
N ALA A 59 -31.78 -4.94 -9.80
CA ALA A 59 -32.54 -3.71 -9.73
C ALA A 59 -31.66 -2.45 -9.80
N ALA A 60 -30.42 -2.53 -9.29
CA ALA A 60 -29.48 -1.42 -9.31
C ALA A 60 -28.89 -1.17 -10.71
N GLU A 61 -28.55 -2.23 -11.44
CA GLU A 61 -27.90 -2.15 -12.76
C GLU A 61 -28.52 -3.17 -13.75
N PRO A 62 -29.79 -3.00 -14.14
CA PRO A 62 -30.55 -3.96 -14.96
C PRO A 62 -30.02 -4.11 -16.39
N GLU A 63 -29.30 -3.10 -16.90
CA GLU A 63 -28.61 -3.16 -18.19
C GLU A 63 -27.41 -4.12 -18.16
N LYS A 64 -26.79 -4.32 -16.98
CA LYS A 64 -25.66 -5.24 -16.81
C LYS A 64 -26.11 -6.60 -16.33
N PHE A 65 -26.88 -6.66 -15.25
CA PHE A 65 -27.19 -7.91 -14.54
C PHE A 65 -28.62 -8.37 -14.79
N PHE A 66 -28.82 -9.68 -14.76
CA PHE A 66 -30.14 -10.28 -14.87
C PHE A 66 -30.21 -11.59 -14.09
N LEU A 67 -31.44 -11.99 -13.77
CA LEU A 67 -31.70 -13.24 -13.07
C LEU A 67 -31.42 -14.43 -14.00
N PRO A 68 -30.85 -15.53 -13.46
CA PRO A 68 -30.63 -16.72 -14.27
C PRO A 68 -31.94 -17.40 -14.65
N GLY A 69 -31.87 -18.31 -15.61
CA GLY A 69 -33.02 -19.12 -16.01
C GLY A 69 -33.65 -19.89 -14.84
N ALA A 70 -34.94 -20.24 -14.96
CA ALA A 70 -35.73 -20.85 -13.89
C ALA A 70 -35.07 -22.10 -13.25
N GLY A 71 -34.34 -22.89 -14.04
CA GLY A 71 -33.61 -24.07 -13.54
C GLY A 71 -32.45 -23.75 -12.59
N ASP A 72 -31.83 -22.58 -12.75
CA ASP A 72 -30.65 -22.15 -11.99
C ASP A 72 -31.01 -21.20 -10.84
N MET A 73 -32.26 -20.74 -10.77
CA MET A 73 -32.79 -19.90 -9.67
C MET A 73 -32.66 -20.53 -8.27
N ARG A 74 -32.46 -21.86 -8.18
CA ARG A 74 -32.22 -22.55 -6.91
C ARG A 74 -30.81 -22.33 -6.35
N TYR A 75 -29.84 -21.94 -7.18
CA TYR A 75 -28.44 -21.77 -6.81
C TYR A 75 -28.11 -20.32 -6.39
N HIS A 76 -26.97 -20.16 -5.73
CA HIS A 76 -26.32 -18.87 -5.46
C HIS A 76 -25.69 -18.36 -6.76
N TRP A 77 -26.50 -17.75 -7.62
CA TRP A 77 -26.13 -17.44 -9.00
C TRP A 77 -26.85 -16.21 -9.55
N VAL A 78 -26.15 -15.45 -10.37
CA VAL A 78 -26.64 -14.32 -11.18
C VAL A 78 -25.88 -14.25 -12.50
N GLU A 79 -26.43 -13.57 -13.50
CA GLU A 79 -25.84 -13.45 -14.84
C GLU A 79 -25.59 -11.99 -15.22
N ALA A 80 -24.55 -11.75 -16.01
CA ALA A 80 -24.18 -10.42 -16.51
C ALA A 80 -23.92 -10.42 -18.03
N ARG A 81 -24.25 -9.30 -18.69
CA ARG A 81 -23.94 -9.05 -20.10
C ARG A 81 -22.50 -8.57 -20.22
N MET A 82 -21.63 -9.34 -20.86
CA MET A 82 -20.19 -9.03 -20.97
C MET A 82 -19.90 -7.74 -21.74
N ALA A 83 -20.78 -7.37 -22.68
CA ALA A 83 -20.68 -6.11 -23.42
C ALA A 83 -20.72 -4.87 -22.50
N ALA A 84 -21.44 -4.96 -21.38
CA ALA A 84 -21.65 -3.87 -20.44
C ALA A 84 -20.62 -3.82 -19.31
N LEU A 85 -19.70 -4.79 -19.23
CA LEU A 85 -18.67 -4.87 -18.20
C LEU A 85 -17.34 -4.25 -18.65
N GLY A 86 -16.64 -3.64 -17.68
CA GLY A 86 -15.23 -3.27 -17.76
C GLY A 86 -14.31 -4.37 -17.19
N VAL A 87 -13.01 -4.29 -17.49
CA VAL A 87 -12.02 -5.31 -17.02
C VAL A 87 -11.88 -5.30 -15.49
N ALA A 88 -11.85 -4.11 -14.87
CA ALA A 88 -11.76 -4.00 -13.40
C ALA A 88 -12.99 -4.58 -12.69
N GLU A 89 -14.18 -4.29 -13.22
CA GLU A 89 -15.44 -4.85 -12.70
C GLU A 89 -15.49 -6.37 -12.89
N LEU A 90 -15.03 -6.89 -14.03
CA LEU A 90 -14.92 -8.32 -14.25
C LEU A 90 -13.98 -8.99 -13.22
N GLU A 91 -12.85 -8.36 -12.90
CA GLU A 91 -11.91 -8.86 -11.89
C GLU A 91 -12.56 -8.96 -10.51
N GLU A 92 -13.33 -7.96 -10.10
CA GLU A 92 -14.10 -7.99 -8.85
C GLU A 92 -15.12 -9.13 -8.84
N LEU A 93 -15.94 -9.26 -9.88
CA LEU A 93 -16.96 -10.30 -9.99
C LEU A 93 -16.36 -11.71 -9.97
N VAL A 94 -15.29 -11.94 -10.74
CA VAL A 94 -14.60 -13.24 -10.81
C VAL A 94 -13.97 -13.60 -9.46
N THR A 95 -13.33 -12.62 -8.81
CA THR A 95 -12.67 -12.82 -7.51
C THR A 95 -13.68 -13.09 -6.41
N ASP A 96 -14.77 -12.34 -6.33
CA ASP A 96 -15.77 -12.52 -5.28
C ASP A 96 -16.59 -13.81 -5.45
N ALA A 97 -16.95 -14.17 -6.69
CA ALA A 97 -17.57 -15.46 -6.98
C ALA A 97 -16.66 -16.64 -6.57
N TRP A 98 -15.35 -16.52 -6.80
CA TRP A 98 -14.36 -17.51 -6.38
C TRP A 98 -14.25 -17.60 -4.85
N ARG A 99 -14.21 -16.45 -4.15
CA ARG A 99 -14.14 -16.38 -2.68
C ARG A 99 -15.33 -17.06 -2.01
N MET A 100 -16.50 -17.02 -2.62
CA MET A 100 -17.67 -17.76 -2.14
C MET A 100 -17.50 -19.28 -2.21
N CYS A 101 -16.63 -19.77 -3.09
CA CYS A 101 -16.54 -21.20 -3.44
C CYS A 101 -15.27 -21.89 -2.91
N VAL A 102 -14.25 -21.15 -2.45
CA VAL A 102 -13.04 -21.72 -1.84
C VAL A 102 -13.07 -21.69 -0.30
N PRO A 103 -12.31 -22.57 0.38
CA PRO A 103 -12.09 -22.41 1.82
C PRO A 103 -11.49 -21.04 2.15
N ALA A 104 -11.95 -20.40 3.22
CA ALA A 104 -11.49 -19.06 3.63
C ALA A 104 -9.96 -18.94 3.75
N LYS A 105 -9.26 -20.00 4.17
CA LYS A 105 -7.79 -20.03 4.22
C LYS A 105 -7.14 -19.90 2.84
N VAL A 106 -7.74 -20.46 1.80
CA VAL A 106 -7.26 -20.38 0.42
C VAL A 106 -7.51 -18.99 -0.15
N ALA A 107 -8.72 -18.45 0.04
CA ALA A 107 -9.04 -17.07 -0.28
C ALA A 107 -8.03 -16.11 0.34
N ARG A 108 -7.86 -16.22 1.66
CA ARG A 108 -6.92 -15.40 2.42
C ARG A 108 -5.49 -15.55 1.90
N ALA A 109 -4.98 -16.78 1.76
CA ALA A 109 -3.62 -17.01 1.28
C ALA A 109 -3.37 -16.52 -0.15
N HIS A 110 -4.38 -16.50 -1.03
CA HIS A 110 -4.24 -16.00 -2.39
C HIS A 110 -4.37 -14.48 -2.47
N LEU A 111 -5.28 -13.88 -1.69
CA LEU A 111 -5.43 -12.42 -1.64
C LEU A 111 -4.25 -11.77 -0.87
N GLU A 112 -3.70 -12.47 0.12
CA GLU A 112 -2.42 -12.14 0.75
C GLU A 112 -1.22 -12.51 -0.15
N GLY A 113 -1.36 -13.56 -0.97
CA GLY A 113 -0.34 -14.09 -1.89
C GLY A 113 -0.30 -13.46 -3.28
N GLY A 114 -1.26 -12.60 -3.64
CA GLY A 114 -1.18 -11.67 -4.77
C GLY A 114 -0.13 -10.57 -4.56
N ALA A 115 0.52 -10.58 -3.39
CA ALA A 115 1.73 -9.84 -3.08
C ALA A 115 3.03 -10.54 -3.52
N GLU A 116 2.98 -11.61 -4.32
CA GLU A 116 4.12 -12.07 -5.14
C GLU A 116 4.14 -11.38 -6.52
N GLY A 117 4.06 -10.06 -6.51
CA GLY A 117 4.86 -9.27 -7.45
C GLY A 117 6.23 -9.12 -6.80
N GLY A 118 7.32 -9.29 -7.56
CA GLY A 118 8.63 -8.85 -7.10
C GLY A 118 8.58 -7.41 -6.59
N LEU A 119 9.60 -6.97 -5.86
CA LEU A 119 9.68 -5.57 -5.43
C LEU A 119 9.38 -4.67 -6.65
N PRO A 120 8.58 -3.62 -6.50
CA PRO A 120 8.28 -2.72 -7.60
C PRO A 120 9.61 -2.27 -8.23
N PRO A 121 9.69 -2.15 -9.56
CA PRO A 121 10.96 -1.87 -10.21
C PRO A 121 11.52 -0.53 -9.73
N ALA A 122 12.83 -0.47 -9.53
CA ALA A 122 13.50 0.75 -9.14
C ALA A 122 13.27 1.84 -10.20
N PRO A 123 12.96 3.09 -9.80
CA PRO A 123 12.99 4.19 -10.75
C PRO A 123 14.43 4.43 -11.21
N GLY A 124 14.64 4.63 -12.51
CA GLY A 124 15.92 5.10 -13.02
C GLY A 124 16.17 6.57 -12.64
N LEU A 125 17.43 7.01 -12.72
CA LEU A 125 17.84 8.36 -12.30
C LEU A 125 17.07 9.48 -13.00
N ALA A 126 16.72 9.29 -14.28
CA ALA A 126 15.91 10.26 -15.03
C ALA A 126 14.51 10.48 -14.40
N ARG A 127 13.87 9.41 -13.91
CA ARG A 127 12.56 9.50 -13.25
C ARG A 127 12.68 10.09 -11.85
N LEU A 128 13.75 9.76 -11.12
CA LEU A 128 14.04 10.38 -9.83
C LEU A 128 14.26 11.89 -9.97
N ARG A 129 15.05 12.33 -10.96
CA ARG A 129 15.29 13.74 -11.26
C ARG A 129 14.00 14.48 -11.58
N ALA A 130 13.18 13.94 -12.49
CA ALA A 130 11.90 14.54 -12.84
C ALA A 130 10.95 14.67 -11.64
N ALA A 131 10.86 13.66 -10.79
CA ALA A 131 10.04 13.74 -9.58
C ALA A 131 10.59 14.73 -8.55
N ALA A 132 11.92 14.78 -8.38
CA ALA A 132 12.58 15.72 -7.48
C ALA A 132 12.36 17.18 -7.90
N GLU A 133 12.36 17.46 -9.21
CA GLU A 133 12.02 18.77 -9.78
C GLU A 133 10.55 19.15 -9.49
N VAL A 134 9.61 18.24 -9.76
CA VAL A 134 8.17 18.47 -9.50
C VAL A 134 7.92 18.70 -8.01
N PHE A 135 8.43 17.83 -7.14
CA PHE A 135 8.23 17.94 -5.70
C PHE A 135 8.91 19.20 -5.14
N GLY A 136 10.12 19.51 -5.61
CA GLY A 136 10.89 20.68 -5.19
C GLY A 136 10.24 22.01 -5.55
N ALA A 137 9.40 22.03 -6.59
CA ALA A 137 8.63 23.21 -6.99
C ALA A 137 7.44 23.51 -6.08
N PHE A 138 7.04 22.59 -5.19
CA PHE A 138 5.93 22.86 -4.27
C PHE A 138 6.30 23.99 -3.28
N PRO A 139 5.41 24.98 -3.07
CA PRO A 139 5.71 26.11 -2.20
C PRO A 139 6.08 25.70 -0.78
N GLY A 140 7.33 25.98 -0.39
CA GLY A 140 7.83 25.74 0.97
C GLY A 140 7.96 24.27 1.36
N VAL A 141 8.10 23.37 0.39
CA VAL A 141 8.04 21.91 0.60
C VAL A 141 9.01 21.37 1.65
N ASP A 142 10.21 21.96 1.76
CA ASP A 142 11.23 21.54 2.73
C ASP A 142 11.24 22.37 4.01
N ARG A 143 10.40 23.42 4.11
CA ARG A 143 10.42 24.37 5.24
C ARG A 143 10.20 23.66 6.58
N SER A 144 9.21 22.77 6.66
CA SER A 144 8.90 22.07 7.91
C SER A 144 9.99 21.05 8.27
N TRP A 145 10.60 20.40 7.26
CA TRP A 145 11.72 19.48 7.46
C TRP A 145 12.95 20.20 8.01
N LEU A 146 13.36 21.30 7.38
CA LEU A 146 14.51 22.09 7.83
C LEU A 146 14.29 22.67 9.24
N ALA A 147 13.06 23.11 9.54
CA ALA A 147 12.71 23.56 10.89
C ALA A 147 12.84 22.45 11.94
N LEU A 148 12.38 21.23 11.63
CA LEU A 148 12.56 20.08 12.51
C LEU A 148 14.05 19.80 12.74
N CYS A 149 14.85 19.74 11.67
CA CYS A 149 16.29 19.50 11.79
C CYS A 149 17.01 20.55 12.65
N ALA A 150 16.65 21.83 12.49
CA ALA A 150 17.21 22.91 13.29
C ALA A 150 16.78 22.83 14.77
N ASP A 151 15.49 22.59 15.04
CA ASP A 151 14.92 22.47 16.38
C ASP A 151 15.50 21.27 17.17
N THR A 152 16.03 20.27 16.46
CA THR A 152 16.46 19.00 17.07
C THR A 152 17.89 18.62 16.72
N ALA A 153 18.75 19.58 16.37
CA ALA A 153 20.16 19.29 16.08
C ALA A 153 20.87 18.70 17.32
N PRO A 154 21.82 17.74 17.14
CA PRO A 154 22.29 17.16 15.88
C PRO A 154 21.40 16.03 15.34
N GLY A 155 20.35 15.64 16.06
CA GLY A 155 19.40 14.62 15.66
C GLY A 155 18.24 14.51 16.64
N LEU A 156 17.08 14.08 16.14
CA LEU A 156 15.87 13.95 16.94
C LEU A 156 16.05 12.90 18.05
N ASP A 157 16.02 13.36 19.30
CA ASP A 157 16.02 12.52 20.51
C ASP A 157 14.70 12.67 21.29
N LEU A 158 13.90 11.60 21.32
CA LEU A 158 12.60 11.61 21.98
C LEU A 158 12.67 11.47 23.51
N SER A 159 13.86 11.42 24.11
CA SER A 159 14.04 11.60 25.56
C SER A 159 13.64 13.02 26.00
N GLY A 160 13.87 14.02 25.14
CA GLY A 160 13.56 15.42 25.39
C GLY A 160 12.12 15.83 25.04
N ALA A 161 11.43 16.52 25.95
CA ALA A 161 10.06 16.99 25.71
C ALA A 161 9.96 17.99 24.53
N ALA A 162 10.95 18.87 24.38
CA ALA A 162 11.01 19.83 23.27
C ALA A 162 11.08 19.14 21.90
N HIS A 163 11.87 18.07 21.79
CA HIS A 163 12.00 17.26 20.57
C HIS A 163 10.70 16.51 20.24
N ARG A 164 10.01 15.96 21.24
CA ARG A 164 8.69 15.34 21.04
C ARG A 164 7.65 16.36 20.53
N ALA A 165 7.67 17.58 21.08
CA ALA A 165 6.82 18.67 20.61
C ALA A 165 7.16 19.10 19.17
N ALA A 166 8.45 19.17 18.82
CA ALA A 166 8.91 19.46 17.46
C ALA A 166 8.44 18.38 16.47
N LEU A 167 8.60 17.09 16.82
CA LEU A 167 8.09 15.98 16.01
C LEU A 167 6.57 16.06 15.81
N HIS A 168 5.80 16.36 16.86
CA HIS A 168 4.34 16.50 16.76
C HIS A 168 3.94 17.64 15.81
N ARG A 169 4.60 18.82 15.91
CA ARG A 169 4.41 19.92 14.95
C ARG A 169 4.69 19.46 13.52
N TRP A 170 5.84 18.84 13.29
CA TRP A 170 6.24 18.38 11.97
C TRP A 170 5.24 17.36 11.38
N LEU A 171 4.83 16.34 12.15
CA LEU A 171 3.84 15.35 11.72
C LEU A 171 2.51 15.99 11.28
N ASN A 172 2.07 17.04 11.98
CA ASN A 172 0.84 17.76 11.62
C ASN A 172 0.99 18.60 10.36
N THR A 173 2.14 19.22 10.12
CA THR A 173 2.41 19.91 8.83
C THR A 173 2.40 18.93 7.64
N TRP A 174 2.65 17.64 7.90
CA TRP A 174 2.59 16.55 6.93
C TRP A 174 1.24 15.81 6.89
N GLY A 175 0.18 16.40 7.45
CA GLY A 175 -1.19 15.90 7.30
C GLY A 175 -1.63 14.81 8.28
N CYS A 176 -0.85 14.47 9.31
CA CYS A 176 -1.21 13.45 10.30
C CYS A 176 -2.34 13.87 11.27
N ARG A 177 -2.67 15.16 11.34
CA ARG A 177 -3.83 15.73 12.09
C ARG A 177 -3.97 15.19 13.53
N ILE A 178 -2.86 15.06 14.23
CA ILE A 178 -2.80 14.61 15.63
C ILE A 178 -3.13 15.79 16.54
N ARG A 179 -4.15 15.64 17.39
CA ARG A 179 -4.61 16.70 18.29
C ARG A 179 -3.52 17.13 19.28
N TYR A 180 -3.35 18.45 19.46
CA TYR A 180 -2.53 19.00 20.55
C TYR A 180 -3.24 18.91 21.91
N PRO A 181 -2.52 18.60 23.00
CA PRO A 181 -3.08 18.68 24.35
C PRO A 181 -3.51 20.12 24.64
N ARG A 182 -4.67 20.29 25.28
CA ARG A 182 -5.08 21.60 25.83
C ARG A 182 -4.35 21.87 27.15
N GLU A 183 -4.39 23.12 27.59
CA GLU A 183 -3.92 23.50 28.91
C GLU A 183 -4.58 22.62 29.99
N GLY A 184 -3.76 22.04 30.87
CA GLY A 184 -4.19 21.09 31.90
C GLY A 184 -4.44 19.64 31.43
N GLU A 185 -4.42 19.35 30.12
CA GLU A 185 -4.52 17.97 29.62
C GLU A 185 -3.15 17.28 29.60
N PRO A 186 -3.09 15.95 29.85
CA PRO A 186 -1.85 15.20 29.73
C PRO A 186 -1.40 15.09 28.26
N ASP A 187 -0.09 15.27 28.01
CA ASP A 187 0.54 15.01 26.72
C ASP A 187 0.73 13.49 26.50
N LEU A 188 -0.36 12.83 26.09
CA LEU A 188 -0.39 11.38 25.87
C LEU A 188 0.56 10.94 24.74
N LEU A 189 0.67 11.74 23.68
CA LEU A 189 1.59 11.45 22.58
C LEU A 189 3.03 11.53 23.08
N GLY A 190 3.42 12.63 23.71
CA GLY A 190 4.78 12.80 24.21
C GLY A 190 5.17 11.74 25.23
N LYS A 191 4.29 11.42 26.19
CA LYS A 191 4.55 10.35 27.17
C LYS A 191 4.60 8.96 26.54
N GLY A 192 3.78 8.71 25.52
CA GLY A 192 3.86 7.48 24.73
C GLY A 192 5.19 7.37 23.99
N LEU A 193 5.60 8.43 23.30
CA LEU A 193 6.84 8.49 22.52
C LEU A 193 8.08 8.34 23.41
N GLU A 194 8.10 8.96 24.59
CA GLU A 194 9.16 8.80 25.59
C GLU A 194 9.36 7.33 26.00
N ARG A 195 8.26 6.63 26.32
CA ARG A 195 8.29 5.19 26.70
C ARG A 195 8.62 4.28 25.53
N TRP A 196 8.15 4.60 24.33
CA TRP A 196 8.51 3.85 23.15
C TRP A 196 10.01 4.02 22.85
N TRP A 197 10.52 5.24 22.94
CA TRP A 197 11.93 5.56 22.69
C TRP A 197 12.87 4.92 23.70
N SER A 198 12.51 4.78 24.97
CA SER A 198 13.37 4.08 25.94
C SER A 198 13.61 2.60 25.60
N ARG A 199 12.71 1.98 24.83
CA ARG A 199 12.85 0.61 24.33
C ARG A 199 13.53 0.53 22.97
N HIS A 200 13.37 1.57 22.15
CA HIS A 200 13.81 1.63 20.76
C HIS A 200 14.92 2.65 20.48
N GLY A 201 15.55 3.26 21.50
CA GLY A 201 16.57 4.30 21.30
C GLY A 201 17.78 3.84 20.46
N GLY A 202 18.03 2.53 20.45
CA GLY A 202 19.04 1.86 19.62
C GLY A 202 18.55 1.44 18.23
N LEU A 203 17.56 2.11 17.64
CA LEU A 203 17.13 1.81 16.26
C LEU A 203 18.32 1.84 15.29
N PRO A 204 18.36 0.92 14.30
CA PRO A 204 19.39 0.89 13.27
C PRO A 204 19.64 2.29 12.67
N GLY A 205 20.91 2.61 12.50
CA GLY A 205 21.37 3.88 11.94
C GLY A 205 22.14 3.73 10.62
N ALA A 206 22.22 2.52 10.07
CA ALA A 206 22.80 2.30 8.75
C ALA A 206 22.01 3.06 7.69
N ARG A 207 22.68 3.46 6.59
CA ARG A 207 21.98 4.06 5.45
C ARG A 207 21.03 3.06 4.81
N LEU A 208 19.97 3.54 4.18
CA LEU A 208 18.93 2.71 3.55
C LEU A 208 19.51 1.63 2.63
N ALA A 209 20.50 1.97 1.79
CA ALA A 209 21.17 1.02 0.89
C ALA A 209 21.98 -0.07 1.63
N ALA A 210 22.40 0.19 2.86
CA ALA A 210 23.25 -0.68 3.66
C ALA A 210 22.49 -1.56 4.66
N LEU A 211 21.17 -1.36 4.82
CA LEU A 211 20.37 -2.14 5.76
C LEU A 211 20.44 -3.65 5.49
N SER A 212 20.64 -4.44 6.55
CA SER A 212 20.45 -5.88 6.54
C SER A 212 18.97 -6.25 6.70
N ASP A 213 18.60 -7.49 6.36
CA ASP A 213 17.23 -7.99 6.56
C ASP A 213 16.83 -7.99 8.03
N ARG A 214 17.80 -8.25 8.93
CA ARG A 214 17.60 -8.19 10.37
C ARG A 214 17.27 -6.76 10.82
N GLU A 215 17.98 -5.76 10.33
CA GLU A 215 17.72 -4.36 10.68
C GLU A 215 16.37 -3.88 10.13
N ILE A 216 15.99 -4.32 8.93
CA ILE A 216 14.64 -4.08 8.39
C ILE A 216 13.58 -4.68 9.32
N GLY A 217 13.76 -5.92 9.80
CA GLY A 217 12.86 -6.54 10.75
C GLY A 217 12.74 -5.77 12.07
N LEU A 218 13.84 -5.25 12.60
CA LEU A 218 13.85 -4.42 13.81
C LEU A 218 13.10 -3.09 13.59
N LEU A 219 13.33 -2.43 12.46
CA LEU A 219 12.61 -1.20 12.08
C LEU A 219 11.11 -1.45 11.91
N ALA A 220 10.73 -2.61 11.34
CA ALA A 220 9.34 -2.99 11.14
C ALA A 220 8.62 -3.29 12.47
N ALA A 221 9.24 -4.04 13.39
CA ALA A 221 8.67 -4.27 14.71
C ALA A 221 8.49 -2.94 15.49
N ALA A 222 9.49 -2.06 15.43
CA ALA A 222 9.41 -0.73 16.04
C ALA A 222 8.30 0.12 15.41
N PHE A 223 8.12 0.05 14.09
CA PHE A 223 7.00 0.65 13.36
C PHE A 223 5.65 0.13 13.86
N GLY A 224 5.48 -1.19 14.00
CA GLY A 224 4.24 -1.81 14.46
C GLY A 224 3.83 -1.31 15.85
N GLU A 225 4.78 -1.30 16.79
CA GLU A 225 4.55 -0.75 18.12
C GLU A 225 4.21 0.75 18.10
N LEU A 226 4.91 1.53 17.27
CA LEU A 226 4.70 2.97 17.15
C LEU A 226 3.34 3.29 16.53
N ALA A 227 2.91 2.54 15.51
CA ALA A 227 1.61 2.70 14.87
C ALA A 227 0.45 2.37 15.83
N ALA A 228 0.66 1.42 16.75
CA ALA A 228 -0.29 1.03 17.80
C ALA A 228 -0.29 1.97 19.03
N LEU A 229 0.65 2.92 19.11
CA LEU A 229 0.80 3.83 20.24
C LEU A 229 -0.52 4.60 20.53
N PRO A 230 -1.10 4.50 21.74
CA PRO A 230 -2.33 5.21 22.06
C PRO A 230 -2.17 6.73 22.11
N VAL A 231 -3.02 7.45 21.37
CA VAL A 231 -3.13 8.91 21.36
C VAL A 231 -4.59 9.31 21.58
N GLY A 232 -4.97 9.47 22.85
CA GLY A 232 -6.36 9.67 23.24
C GLY A 232 -7.23 8.45 22.94
N ARG A 233 -8.28 8.62 22.15
CA ARG A 233 -9.20 7.51 21.74
C ARG A 233 -8.76 6.77 20.47
N ARG A 234 -7.66 7.20 19.85
CA ARG A 234 -7.12 6.60 18.62
C ARG A 234 -5.69 6.12 18.88
N THR A 235 -5.11 5.41 17.93
CA THR A 235 -3.66 5.20 17.90
C THR A 235 -2.99 6.28 17.06
N LEU A 236 -1.66 6.36 17.13
CA LEU A 236 -0.84 7.21 16.27
C LEU A 236 -1.08 6.87 14.79
N GLY A 237 -1.25 5.58 14.48
CA GLY A 237 -1.57 5.09 13.15
C GLY A 237 -0.34 4.94 12.24
N PRO A 238 -0.47 4.17 11.15
CA PRO A 238 0.67 3.73 10.34
C PRO A 238 1.35 4.85 9.57
N THR A 239 0.59 5.83 9.04
CA THR A 239 1.18 6.95 8.30
C THR A 239 2.04 7.84 9.21
N ALA A 240 1.56 8.16 10.42
CA ALA A 240 2.32 8.97 11.35
C ALA A 240 3.53 8.21 11.92
N ALA A 241 3.41 6.90 12.15
CA ALA A 241 4.53 6.06 12.59
C ALA A 241 5.66 5.98 11.55
N ALA A 242 5.35 5.77 10.27
CA ALA A 242 6.38 5.75 9.22
C ALA A 242 7.11 7.09 9.09
N LYS A 243 6.37 8.21 9.13
CA LYS A 243 6.94 9.56 9.10
C LYS A 243 7.79 9.84 10.34
N ALA A 244 7.35 9.42 11.52
CA ALA A 244 8.12 9.57 12.76
C ALA A 244 9.43 8.77 12.72
N LEU A 245 9.42 7.55 12.17
CA LEU A 245 10.64 6.77 11.97
C LEU A 245 11.60 7.43 10.97
N PHE A 246 11.10 8.01 9.88
CA PHE A 246 11.93 8.83 8.99
C PHE A 246 12.55 10.02 9.72
N ALA A 247 11.78 10.76 10.51
CA ALA A 247 12.30 11.88 11.28
C ALA A 247 13.40 11.46 12.28
N LEU A 248 13.31 10.27 12.85
CA LEU A 248 14.32 9.72 13.76
C LEU A 248 15.57 9.18 13.04
N ARG A 249 15.40 8.69 11.81
CA ARG A 249 16.43 8.02 11.01
C ARG A 249 16.33 8.42 9.53
N PRO A 250 16.64 9.68 9.19
CA PRO A 250 16.38 10.22 7.85
C PRO A 250 17.21 9.57 6.74
N GLU A 251 18.40 9.06 7.07
CA GLU A 251 19.28 8.34 6.15
C GLU A 251 18.89 6.86 5.99
N THR A 252 18.02 6.35 6.86
CA THR A 252 17.74 4.91 6.99
C THR A 252 16.34 4.54 6.53
N VAL A 253 15.34 5.34 6.89
CA VAL A 253 13.94 4.97 6.72
C VAL A 253 13.36 5.72 5.54
N MET A 254 12.91 5.00 4.52
CA MET A 254 12.04 5.57 3.49
C MET A 254 10.61 5.63 4.04
N PRO A 255 10.02 6.82 4.27
CA PRO A 255 8.65 6.91 4.76
C PRO A 255 7.65 6.51 3.67
N TRP A 256 6.37 6.48 4.05
CA TRP A 256 5.25 6.34 3.14
C TRP A 256 4.05 7.15 3.64
N ASP A 257 3.02 7.27 2.81
CA ASP A 257 1.68 7.65 3.23
C ASP A 257 0.67 6.53 2.96
N ALA A 258 -0.62 6.81 3.23
CA ALA A 258 -1.68 5.84 3.04
C ALA A 258 -1.86 5.41 1.57
N ALA A 259 -1.70 6.32 0.61
CA ALA A 259 -1.87 6.03 -0.80
C ALA A 259 -0.70 5.19 -1.32
N ILE A 260 0.53 5.53 -0.95
CA ILE A 260 1.75 4.77 -1.27
C ILE A 260 1.63 3.35 -0.71
N ALA A 261 1.32 3.23 0.59
CA ALA A 261 1.24 1.94 1.25
C ALA A 261 0.14 1.05 0.63
N GLN A 262 -1.04 1.62 0.39
CA GLN A 262 -2.15 0.89 -0.24
C GLN A 262 -1.80 0.47 -1.68
N ARG A 263 -1.20 1.36 -2.47
CA ARG A 263 -0.89 1.10 -3.88
C ARG A 263 0.19 0.04 -4.05
N LEU A 264 1.26 0.11 -3.27
CA LEU A 264 2.39 -0.81 -3.43
C LEU A 264 2.16 -2.14 -2.73
N TRP A 265 1.47 -2.13 -1.60
CA TRP A 265 1.48 -3.28 -0.69
C TRP A 265 0.10 -3.81 -0.34
N GLY A 266 -0.97 -3.07 -0.65
CA GLY A 266 -2.36 -3.43 -0.29
C GLY A 266 -2.66 -3.38 1.21
N ALA A 267 -1.67 -3.02 2.03
CA ALA A 267 -1.71 -3.05 3.48
C ALA A 267 -0.84 -1.93 4.09
N ARG A 268 -1.02 -1.67 5.38
CA ARG A 268 -0.33 -0.61 6.13
C ARG A 268 0.20 -1.11 7.47
N ASP A 269 0.49 -2.40 7.55
CA ASP A 269 0.95 -3.09 8.74
C ASP A 269 2.49 -3.26 8.74
N GLU A 270 2.99 -3.95 9.76
CA GLU A 270 4.41 -4.25 9.95
C GLU A 270 5.03 -4.97 8.74
N ALA A 271 4.33 -5.97 8.18
CA ALA A 271 4.82 -6.75 7.06
C ALA A 271 4.93 -5.90 5.79
N ALA A 272 3.92 -5.06 5.51
CA ALA A 272 3.97 -4.12 4.41
C ALA A 272 5.11 -3.10 4.57
N PHE A 273 5.38 -2.64 5.79
CA PHE A 273 6.47 -1.69 6.05
C PHE A 273 7.86 -2.34 5.86
N ALA A 274 8.03 -3.60 6.27
CA ALA A 274 9.24 -4.37 5.99
C ALA A 274 9.49 -4.52 4.47
N ARG A 275 8.44 -4.82 3.69
CA ARG A 275 8.51 -4.89 2.22
C ARG A 275 8.88 -3.52 1.61
N HIS A 276 8.32 -2.44 2.15
CA HIS A 276 8.63 -1.07 1.74
C HIS A 276 10.10 -0.71 1.92
N LEU A 277 10.68 -1.00 3.09
CA LEU A 277 12.11 -0.78 3.32
C LEU A 277 13.00 -1.71 2.48
N THR A 278 12.54 -2.93 2.21
CA THR A 278 13.23 -3.86 1.31
C THR A 278 13.29 -3.30 -0.12
N ALA A 279 12.19 -2.74 -0.61
CA ALA A 279 12.14 -2.04 -1.90
C ALA A 279 13.02 -0.79 -1.89
N GLY A 280 12.89 0.06 -0.86
CA GLY A 280 13.70 1.27 -0.72
C GLY A 280 15.20 0.99 -0.72
N ARG A 281 15.64 -0.06 -0.03
CA ARG A 281 17.04 -0.52 -0.07
C ARG A 281 17.48 -0.94 -1.47
N ALA A 282 16.66 -1.73 -2.17
CA ALA A 282 16.96 -2.15 -3.53
C ALA A 282 17.03 -0.96 -4.49
N TRP A 283 16.13 0.01 -4.35
CA TRP A 283 16.08 1.22 -5.16
C TRP A 283 17.26 2.14 -4.88
N ALA A 284 17.63 2.34 -3.62
CA ALA A 284 18.81 3.10 -3.24
C ALA A 284 20.08 2.48 -3.85
N ARG A 285 20.24 1.15 -3.77
CA ARG A 285 21.36 0.44 -4.41
C ARG A 285 21.37 0.61 -5.93
N ALA A 286 20.21 0.52 -6.58
CA ALA A 286 20.10 0.69 -8.02
C ALA A 286 20.49 2.11 -8.45
N ALA A 287 20.00 3.14 -7.75
CA ALA A 287 20.32 4.54 -8.06
C ALA A 287 21.82 4.85 -7.86
N LEU A 288 22.44 4.33 -6.79
CA LEU A 288 23.88 4.48 -6.55
C LEU A 288 24.74 3.75 -7.60
N ALA A 289 24.26 2.60 -8.10
CA ALA A 289 24.94 1.88 -9.18
C ALA A 289 24.80 2.62 -10.53
N GLU A 290 23.61 3.12 -10.85
CA GLU A 290 23.35 3.86 -12.09
C GLU A 290 24.11 5.19 -12.15
N SER A 291 24.38 5.83 -11.00
CA SER A 291 25.12 7.11 -10.92
C SER A 291 26.63 6.97 -11.16
N GLY A 292 27.13 5.76 -11.38
CA GLY A 292 28.57 5.51 -11.51
C GLY A 292 29.31 5.53 -10.17
N GLY A 293 28.61 5.29 -9.05
CA GLY A 293 29.23 5.15 -7.74
C GLY A 293 29.35 6.44 -6.92
N LEU A 294 28.54 7.45 -7.21
CA LEU A 294 28.40 8.59 -6.30
C LEU A 294 27.95 8.12 -4.92
N ASP A 295 28.38 8.83 -3.87
CA ASP A 295 27.75 8.68 -2.56
C ASP A 295 26.35 9.32 -2.53
N GLU A 296 25.58 9.03 -1.49
CA GLU A 296 24.19 9.50 -1.38
C GLU A 296 24.05 11.02 -1.39
N ALA A 297 25.03 11.75 -0.82
CA ALA A 297 24.99 13.21 -0.76
C ALA A 297 25.28 13.84 -2.13
N ALA A 298 26.28 13.32 -2.84
CA ALA A 298 26.60 13.72 -4.21
C ALA A 298 25.46 13.38 -5.16
N LEU A 299 24.84 12.20 -5.03
CA LEU A 299 23.67 11.82 -5.81
C LEU A 299 22.48 12.75 -5.56
N ALA A 300 22.21 13.10 -4.30
CA ALA A 300 21.13 14.03 -3.97
C ALA A 300 21.36 15.42 -4.59
N ALA A 301 22.60 15.92 -4.57
CA ALA A 301 22.97 17.15 -5.27
C ALA A 301 22.80 17.03 -6.79
N GLU A 302 23.21 15.91 -7.38
CA GLU A 302 23.04 15.66 -8.82
C GLU A 302 21.56 15.65 -9.23
N LEU A 303 20.68 15.12 -8.38
CA LEU A 303 19.22 15.10 -8.57
C LEU A 303 18.56 16.46 -8.28
N GLY A 304 19.34 17.51 -8.00
CA GLY A 304 18.83 18.87 -7.77
C GLY A 304 18.30 19.12 -6.36
N ARG A 305 18.58 18.24 -5.41
CA ARG A 305 18.09 18.29 -4.02
C ARG A 305 19.23 18.12 -3.01
N PRO A 306 20.22 19.04 -3.01
CA PRO A 306 21.40 18.94 -2.15
C PRO A 306 21.03 18.95 -0.66
N GLY A 307 21.72 18.14 0.14
CA GLY A 307 21.55 18.06 1.59
C GLY A 307 20.32 17.27 2.06
N LEU A 308 19.54 16.69 1.13
CA LEU A 308 18.46 15.77 1.48
C LEU A 308 18.94 14.31 1.44
N PRO A 309 18.45 13.44 2.36
CA PRO A 309 18.74 12.02 2.32
C PRO A 309 18.20 11.35 1.06
N LEU A 310 18.89 10.33 0.55
CA LEU A 310 18.38 9.54 -0.59
C LEU A 310 17.02 8.90 -0.28
N ALA A 311 16.80 8.46 0.96
CA ALA A 311 15.52 7.93 1.41
C ALA A 311 14.35 8.92 1.25
N LYS A 312 14.61 10.23 1.43
CA LYS A 312 13.62 11.28 1.17
C LYS A 312 13.36 11.44 -0.32
N LEU A 313 14.38 11.40 -1.17
CA LEU A 313 14.19 11.51 -2.63
C LEU A 313 13.38 10.35 -3.21
N LEU A 314 13.56 9.13 -2.68
CA LEU A 314 12.74 7.98 -3.05
C LEU A 314 11.28 8.15 -2.61
N ASP A 315 11.03 8.72 -1.43
CA ASP A 315 9.67 9.08 -0.96
C ASP A 315 9.06 10.18 -1.84
N GLU A 316 9.81 11.20 -2.23
CA GLU A 316 9.34 12.25 -3.13
C GLU A 316 8.92 11.69 -4.50
N TYR A 317 9.68 10.73 -5.03
CA TYR A 317 9.29 9.99 -6.23
C TYR A 317 7.94 9.27 -6.04
N LEU A 318 7.77 8.56 -4.93
CA LEU A 318 6.52 7.87 -4.63
C LEU A 318 5.35 8.85 -4.43
N TYR A 319 5.59 9.96 -3.75
CA TYR A 319 4.59 11.00 -3.56
C TYR A 319 4.14 11.58 -4.91
N VAL A 320 5.07 11.98 -5.78
CA VAL A 320 4.73 12.56 -7.08
C VAL A 320 4.00 11.55 -7.96
N THR A 321 4.41 10.29 -7.96
CA THR A 321 3.87 9.27 -8.89
C THR A 321 2.61 8.55 -8.40
N ILE A 322 2.37 8.52 -7.08
CA ILE A 322 1.23 7.81 -6.49
C ILE A 322 0.28 8.79 -5.81
N THR A 323 0.78 9.55 -4.84
CA THR A 323 -0.06 10.40 -3.99
C THR A 323 -0.59 11.61 -4.75
N HIS A 324 0.26 12.34 -5.46
CA HIS A 324 -0.10 13.56 -6.16
C HIS A 324 -0.93 13.30 -7.42
N GLN A 325 -0.64 12.22 -8.16
CA GLN A 325 -1.43 11.82 -9.35
C GLN A 325 -2.85 11.32 -8.99
N GLY A 326 -3.08 10.94 -7.73
CA GLY A 326 -4.37 10.44 -7.24
C GLY A 326 -5.14 11.43 -6.35
N ALA A 327 -4.64 12.65 -6.16
CA ALA A 327 -5.25 13.71 -5.35
C ALA A 327 -5.94 14.76 -6.23
#